data_AF-A0A9R1DC31-F1
#
_entry.id   AF-A0A9R1DC31-F1
#
_cell.length_a   1.000
_cell.length_b   1.000
_cell.length_c   1.000
_cell.angle_alpha   90.00
_cell.angle_beta   90.00
_cell.angle_gamma   90.00
#
_symmetry.space_group_name_H-M   'P 1'
#
loop_
_entity.id
_entity.type
_entity.pdbx_description
1 polymer ?
#
loop_
_entity_poly.entity_id
_entity_poly.type
_entity_poly.pdbx_seq_one_letter_code
_entity_poly.pdbx_strand_id
1 'polypeptide(L)'
;VVFRAKVGKHYQLPHKGVIPRELGVVARYKGQRRIADAGFKNPRWVDGELLILDGKFIRDGPVIAFFYWTSNLHLFEFFRRLSLPD
;
A
#
# COMPACT_ATOMS: atom_id res chain seq x y z
N VAL A 1 -4.69 0.89 11.98
CA VAL A 1 -4.02 0.89 10.65
C VAL A 1 -3.54 2.30 10.39
N VAL A 2 -2.23 2.57 10.28
CA VAL A 2 -1.78 3.95 10.06
C VAL A 2 -0.64 3.97 9.05
N PHE A 3 -0.98 3.78 7.78
CA PHE A 3 -0.17 4.32 6.69
C PHE A 3 -0.67 5.73 6.37
N ARG A 4 0.19 6.54 5.75
CA ARG A 4 -0.15 7.87 5.24
C ARG A 4 0.43 8.04 3.85
N ALA A 5 -0.30 8.69 2.96
CA ALA A 5 0.14 9.05 1.62
C ALA A 5 -0.55 10.34 1.17
N LYS A 6 0.14 11.15 0.37
CA LYS A 6 -0.52 12.24 -0.36
C LYS A 6 -1.00 11.69 -1.70
N VAL A 7 -2.29 11.83 -1.97
CA VAL A 7 -2.95 11.30 -3.17
C VAL A 7 -3.42 12.44 -4.08
N GLY A 8 -3.57 12.15 -5.38
CA GLY A 8 -3.96 13.13 -6.40
C GLY A 8 -2.97 13.18 -7.57
N LYS A 9 -3.40 13.70 -8.73
CA LYS A 9 -2.62 13.67 -9.99
C LYS A 9 -1.16 14.15 -9.83
N HIS A 10 -0.94 15.23 -9.07
CA HIS A 10 0.40 15.80 -8.86
C HIS A 10 1.32 14.96 -7.98
N TYR A 11 0.77 14.07 -7.15
CA TYR A 11 1.55 13.19 -6.26
C TYR A 11 1.72 11.78 -6.85
N GLN A 12 1.10 11.50 -8.00
CA GLN A 12 1.16 10.19 -8.63
C GLN A 12 2.57 9.92 -9.14
N LEU A 13 3.12 8.78 -8.73
CA LEU A 13 4.40 8.30 -9.21
C LEU A 13 4.28 7.78 -10.64
N PRO A 14 5.35 7.90 -11.44
CA PRO A 14 5.42 7.29 -12.77
C PRO A 14 5.11 5.79 -12.72
N HIS A 15 4.38 5.32 -13.71
CA HIS A 15 4.17 3.89 -13.97
C HIS A 15 5.44 3.27 -14.58
N LYS A 16 6.51 3.19 -13.78
CA LYS A 16 7.75 2.48 -14.09
C LYS A 16 8.26 1.80 -12.82
N GLY A 17 8.58 0.52 -12.85
CA GLY A 17 9.16 -0.14 -11.68
C GLY A 17 8.98 -1.66 -11.59
N VAL A 18 9.17 -2.14 -10.36
CA VAL A 18 9.33 -3.54 -9.92
C VAL A 18 7.99 -4.24 -9.65
N ILE A 19 6.87 -3.51 -9.69
CA ILE A 19 5.57 -4.07 -9.29
C ILE A 19 5.00 -4.91 -10.45
N PRO A 20 4.67 -6.19 -10.22
CA PRO A 20 4.12 -7.08 -11.23
C PRO A 20 2.86 -6.50 -11.88
N ARG A 21 2.75 -6.59 -13.22
CA ARG A 21 1.60 -6.05 -13.96
C ARG A 21 0.30 -6.74 -13.58
N GLU A 22 0.41 -8.00 -13.18
CA GLU A 22 -0.68 -8.88 -12.77
C GLU A 22 -1.45 -8.30 -11.57
N LEU A 23 -0.80 -7.49 -10.73
CA LEU A 23 -1.48 -6.83 -9.60
C LEU A 23 -2.47 -5.74 -10.01
N GLY A 24 -2.51 -5.35 -11.29
CA GLY A 24 -3.50 -4.39 -11.78
C GLY A 24 -3.35 -2.99 -11.19
N VAL A 25 -2.12 -2.56 -10.88
CA VAL A 25 -1.87 -1.23 -10.30
C VAL A 25 -2.24 -0.14 -11.31
N VAL A 26 -3.14 0.76 -10.93
CA VAL A 26 -3.58 1.91 -11.76
C VAL A 26 -2.99 3.24 -11.28
N ALA A 27 -2.59 3.34 -10.01
CA ALA A 27 -1.89 4.50 -9.49
C ALA A 27 -0.97 4.12 -8.33
N ARG A 28 0.10 4.91 -8.16
CA ARG A 28 1.12 4.74 -7.13
C ARG A 28 1.39 6.08 -6.46
N TYR A 29 1.55 6.07 -5.15
CA TYR A 29 1.83 7.27 -4.37
C TYR A 29 2.90 6.96 -3.33
N LYS A 30 3.85 7.88 -3.13
CA LYS A 30 4.75 7.79 -1.98
C LYS A 30 3.94 7.83 -0.70
N GLY A 31 4.24 6.90 0.20
CA GLY A 31 3.61 6.83 1.49
C GLY A 31 4.61 6.44 2.56
N GLN A 32 4.14 6.48 3.80
CA GLN A 32 4.85 5.95 4.93
C GLN A 32 3.95 5.07 5.75
N ARG A 33 4.51 4.00 6.29
CA ARG A 33 3.83 3.08 7.19
C ARG A 33 4.46 3.16 8.57
N ARG A 34 3.63 3.17 9.61
CA ARG A 34 4.11 3.02 10.97
C ARG A 34 4.28 1.54 11.30
N ILE A 35 5.49 1.14 11.69
CA ILE A 35 5.78 -0.21 12.19
C ILE A 35 6.41 -0.14 13.58
N ALA A 36 6.39 -1.27 14.28
CA ALA A 36 6.95 -1.44 15.61
C ALA A 36 7.48 -2.87 15.75
N ASP A 37 8.46 -3.05 16.63
CA ASP A 37 8.98 -4.36 17.01
C ASP A 37 7.96 -5.09 17.91
N ALA A 38 8.19 -6.37 18.16
CA ALA A 38 7.33 -7.18 19.02
C ALA A 38 7.10 -6.51 20.39
N GLY A 39 5.85 -6.53 20.85
CA GLY A 39 5.44 -5.78 22.05
C GLY A 39 5.29 -4.27 21.82
N PHE A 40 5.08 -3.83 20.58
CA PHE A 40 4.86 -2.43 20.19
C PHE A 40 6.04 -1.50 20.54
N LYS A 41 7.26 -2.02 20.56
CA LYS A 41 8.47 -1.25 20.86
C LYS A 41 9.00 -0.54 19.62
N ASN A 42 9.77 0.53 19.84
CA ASN A 42 10.44 1.30 18.77
C ASN A 42 9.54 1.70 17.58
N PRO A 43 8.40 2.37 17.83
CA PRO A 43 7.47 2.74 16.76
C PRO A 43 8.11 3.77 15.83
N ARG A 44 8.12 3.49 14.53
CA ARG A 44 8.78 4.35 13.53
C ARG A 44 8.05 4.33 12.20
N TRP A 45 8.23 5.41 11.45
CA TRP A 45 7.79 5.48 10.07
C TRP A 45 8.82 4.82 9.16
N VAL A 46 8.34 4.01 8.23
CA VAL A 46 9.13 3.49 7.12
C VAL A 46 8.52 3.94 5.81
N ASP A 47 9.36 4.19 4.83
CA ASP A 47 8.91 4.57 3.49
C ASP A 47 8.28 3.38 2.77
N GLY A 48 7.36 3.69 1.87
CA GLY A 48 6.69 2.72 1.03
C GLY A 48 5.84 3.41 -0.02
N GLU A 49 4.98 2.61 -0.64
CA GLU A 49 4.09 3.06 -1.69
C GLU A 49 2.66 2.61 -1.42
N LEU A 50 1.73 3.56 -1.51
CA LEU A 50 0.31 3.25 -1.64
C LEU A 50 0.02 2.95 -3.11
N LEU A 51 -0.59 1.79 -3.34
CA LEU A 51 -0.97 1.27 -4.65
C LEU A 51 -2.49 1.27 -4.74
N ILE A 52 -3.02 1.82 -5.83
CA ILE A 52 -4.44 1.70 -6.19
C ILE A 52 -4.55 0.59 -7.22
N LEU A 53 -5.45 -0.36 -7.00
CA LEU A 53 -5.60 -1.57 -7.81
C LEU A 53 -6.89 -1.51 -8.62
N ASP A 54 -6.89 -2.12 -9.82
CA ASP A 54 -8.09 -2.22 -10.68
C ASP A 54 -9.09 -3.29 -10.23
N GLY A 55 -8.73 -4.09 -9.21
CA GLY A 55 -9.58 -5.12 -8.61
C GLY A 55 -9.74 -6.39 -9.46
N LYS A 56 -9.08 -6.51 -10.62
CA LYS A 56 -9.25 -7.67 -11.50
C LYS A 56 -8.48 -8.90 -11.04
N PHE A 57 -7.41 -8.70 -10.26
CA PHE A 57 -6.51 -9.77 -9.84
C PHE A 57 -7.07 -10.66 -8.72
N ILE A 58 -7.91 -10.10 -7.84
CA ILE A 58 -8.46 -10.81 -6.67
C ILE A 58 -9.98 -10.65 -6.72
N ARG A 59 -10.73 -11.76 -6.73
CA ARG A 59 -12.21 -11.74 -6.63
C ARG A 59 -12.63 -11.04 -5.33
N ASP A 60 -13.65 -10.18 -5.39
CA ASP A 60 -14.06 -9.27 -4.29
C ASP A 60 -12.89 -8.41 -3.74
N GLY A 61 -12.02 -8.00 -4.67
CA GLY A 61 -10.63 -7.70 -4.40
C GLY A 61 -10.31 -6.46 -3.55
N PRO A 62 -9.05 -6.37 -3.10
CA PRO A 62 -8.53 -5.19 -2.44
C PRO A 62 -8.51 -4.01 -3.41
N VAL A 63 -8.98 -2.86 -2.94
CA VAL A 63 -9.02 -1.62 -3.71
C VAL A 63 -7.68 -0.90 -3.62
N ILE A 64 -6.94 -1.14 -2.53
CA ILE A 64 -5.63 -0.56 -2.28
C ILE A 64 -4.68 -1.60 -1.70
N ALA A 65 -3.39 -1.41 -1.96
CA ALA A 65 -2.32 -2.11 -1.26
C ALA A 65 -1.25 -1.13 -0.76
N PHE A 66 -0.54 -1.48 0.30
CA PHE A 66 0.65 -0.75 0.75
C PHE A 66 1.87 -1.66 0.59
N PHE A 67 2.81 -1.23 -0.24
CA PHE A 67 4.09 -1.90 -0.41
C PHE A 67 5.16 -1.17 0.38
N TYR A 68 5.87 -1.86 1.27
CA TYR A 68 6.99 -1.28 2.01
C TYR A 68 8.11 -2.29 2.16
N TRP A 69 9.30 -1.77 2.37
CA TRP A 69 10.49 -2.56 2.55
C TRP A 69 11.29 -2.05 3.74
N THR A 70 11.94 -2.99 4.39
CA THR A 70 12.94 -2.76 5.43
C THR A 70 14.20 -3.50 5.00
N SER A 71 15.28 -3.41 5.79
CA SER A 71 16.51 -4.16 5.50
C SER A 71 16.28 -5.68 5.41
N ASN A 72 15.24 -6.21 6.06
CA ASN A 72 15.07 -7.65 6.24
C ASN A 72 13.77 -8.19 5.62
N LEU A 73 12.90 -7.32 5.07
CA LEU A 73 11.55 -7.72 4.71
C LEU A 73 10.94 -6.80 3.64
N HIS A 74 10.28 -7.41 2.66
CA HIS A 74 9.45 -6.75 1.66
C HIS A 74 8.02 -7.28 1.79
N LEU A 75 7.05 -6.41 2.04
CA LEU A 75 5.65 -6.81 2.25
C LEU A 75 4.70 -6.02 1.36
N PHE A 76 3.74 -6.74 0.80
CA PHE A 76 2.50 -6.20 0.27
C PHE A 76 1.39 -6.43 1.28
N GLU A 77 0.72 -5.37 1.68
CA GLU A 77 -0.48 -5.44 2.50
C GLU A 77 -1.68 -5.00 1.68
N PHE A 78 -2.66 -5.89 1.54
CA PHE A 78 -3.84 -5.67 0.72
C PHE A 78 -5.03 -5.30 1.61
N PHE A 79 -5.77 -4.26 1.21
CA PHE A 79 -6.94 -3.78 1.94
C PHE A 79 -8.19 -3.86 1.08
N ARG A 80 -9.19 -4.57 1.58
CA ARG A 80 -10.54 -4.59 1.00
C ARG A 80 -11.34 -3.40 1.50
N ARG A 81 -12.25 -2.91 0.65
CA ARG A 81 -13.26 -1.95 1.07
C ARG A 81 -14.18 -2.65 2.08
N LEU A 82 -14.33 -2.06 3.25
CA LEU A 82 -15.36 -2.46 4.20
C LEU A 82 -16.68 -1.81 3.75
N SER A 83 -17.71 -2.63 3.55
CA SER A 83 -19.09 -2.16 3.45
C SER A 83 -19.66 -2.11 4.86
N LEU A 84 -20.10 -0.94 5.29
CA LEU A 84 -20.79 -0.79 6.57
C LEU A 84 -22.27 -1.13 6.35
N PRO A 85 -22.94 -1.79 7.31
CA PRO A 85 -24.39 -1.88 7.33
C PRO A 85 -25.00 -0.46 7.39
N ASP A 86 -26.22 -0.32 6.86
CA ASP A 86 -27.03 0.90 7.01
C ASP A 86 -27.36 1.19 8.49
#